data_AF-A0A0C4FBC2-F1
#
_entry.id   AF-A0A0C4FBC2-F1
#
_cell.length_a   1.000
_cell.length_b   1.000
_cell.length_c   1.000
_cell.angle_alpha   90.00
_cell.angle_beta   90.00
_cell.angle_gamma   90.00
#
_symmetry.space_group_name_H-M   'P 1'
#
loop_
_entity.id
_entity.type
_entity.pdbx_description
1 polymer ?
#
loop_
_entity_poly.entity_id
_entity_poly.type
_entity_poly.pdbx_seq_one_letter_code
_entity_poly.pdbx_strand_id
1 'polypeptide(L)' 'MEDWKREILKLLDAAQAQTARGVRWPVLLELLANQSSIPIDPAEFSDVLKALVEEGLISISGERDKRVIFRTSSLNPA' A
#
# COMPACT_ATOMS: atom_id res chain seq x y z
N MET A 1 -13.14 4.93 -5.86
CA MET A 1 -12.39 3.90 -5.11
C MET A 1 -11.30 3.24 -5.96
N GLU A 2 -11.55 2.97 -7.24
CA GLU A 2 -10.52 2.41 -8.15
C GLU A 2 -9.28 3.30 -8.32
N ASP A 3 -9.44 4.63 -8.32
CA ASP A 3 -8.31 5.57 -8.42
C ASP A 3 -7.31 5.42 -7.26
N TRP A 4 -7.81 5.22 -6.04
CA TRP A 4 -6.98 5.03 -4.85
C TRP A 4 -6.18 3.73 -4.90
N LYS A 5 -6.84 2.63 -5.27
CA LYS A 5 -6.17 1.34 -5.46
C LYS A 5 -5.01 1.47 -6.44
N ARG A 6 -5.27 2.11 -7.58
CA ARG A 6 -4.27 2.30 -8.63
C ARG A 6 -3.10 3.17 -8.19
N GLU A 7 -3.37 4.28 -7.50
CA GLU A 7 -2.30 5.17 -7.02
C GLU A 7 -1.46 4.51 -5.91
N ILE A 8 -2.08 3.78 -4.98
CA ILE A 8 -1.38 2.98 -3.96
C ILE A 8 -0.43 1.99 -4.64
N LEU A 9 -0.92 1.24 -5.62
CA LEU A 9 -0.11 0.26 -6.33
C LEU A 9 1.06 0.93 -7.05
N LYS A 10 0.85 2.09 -7.68
CA LYS A 10 1.89 2.85 -8.36
C LYS A 10 2.96 3.39 -7.40
N LEU A 11 2.56 3.88 -6.23
CA LEU A 11 3.50 4.30 -5.17
C LEU A 11 4.33 3.11 -4.66
N LEU A 12 3.69 1.96 -4.46
CA LEU A 12 4.36 0.73 -4.05
C LEU A 12 5.30 0.18 -5.12
N ASP A 13 4.91 0.25 -6.40
CA ASP A 13 5.76 -0.13 -7.54
C ASP A 13 6.99 0.77 -7.64
N ALA A 14 6.79 2.09 -7.52
CA ALA A 14 7.88 3.07 -7.53
C ALA A 14 8.85 2.87 -6.35
N ALA A 15 8.32 2.56 -5.16
CA ALA A 15 9.14 2.27 -4.00
C ALA A 15 9.88 0.93 -4.12
N GLN A 16 9.24 -0.11 -4.66
CA GLN A 16 9.86 -1.40 -4.93
C GLN A 16 10.99 -1.29 -5.95
N ALA A 17 10.83 -0.45 -6.99
CA ALA A 17 11.85 -0.21 -8.00
C ALA A 17 13.10 0.48 -7.43
N GLN A 18 12.94 1.34 -6.41
CA GLN A 18 14.05 2.03 -5.76
C GLN A 18 14.68 1.19 -4.65
N THR A 19 13.87 0.46 -3.90
CA THR A 19 14.32 -0.38 -2.79
C THR A 19 13.46 -1.64 -2.74
N ALA A 20 14.06 -2.82 -2.85
CA ALA A 20 13.35 -4.11 -2.68
C ALA A 20 12.81 -4.35 -1.24
N ARG A 21 12.80 -3.31 -0.40
CA ARG A 21 12.26 -3.30 0.96
C ARG A 21 10.93 -2.56 0.88
N GLY A 22 9.84 -3.22 1.25
CA GLY A 22 8.49 -2.64 1.16
C GLY A 22 8.34 -1.28 1.88
N VAL A 23 7.19 -0.65 1.71
CA VAL A 23 6.91 0.70 2.23
C VAL A 23 6.30 0.61 3.62
N ARG A 24 6.77 1.43 4.56
CA ARG A 24 6.14 1.53 5.88
C ARG A 24 4.74 2.15 5.76
N TRP A 25 3.78 1.59 6.48
CA TRP A 25 2.41 2.09 6.54
C TRP A 25 2.28 3.59 6.81
N PRO A 26 2.94 4.18 7.84
CA PRO A 26 2.86 5.62 8.06
C PRO A 26 3.40 6.43 6.87
N VAL A 27 4.48 5.98 6.23
CA VAL A 27 5.07 6.67 5.06
C VAL A 27 4.13 6.61 3.86
N LEU A 28 3.49 5.46 3.62
CA LEU A 28 2.52 5.32 2.52
C LEU A 28 1.30 6.22 2.74
N LEU A 29 0.81 6.27 3.97
CA LEU A 29 -0.30 7.16 4.35
C LEU A 29 0.06 8.63 4.16
N GLU A 30 1.27 9.05 4.59
CA GLU A 30 1.75 10.41 4.36
C GLU A 30 1.88 10.76 2.87
N LEU A 31 2.42 9.85 2.05
CA LEU A 31 2.54 10.04 0.60
C LEU A 31 1.18 10.21 -0.07
N LEU A 32 0.19 9.41 0.32
CA LEU A 32 -1.18 9.51 -0.17
C LEU A 32 -1.85 10.81 0.31
N ALA A 33 -1.69 11.15 1.59
CA ALA A 33 -2.25 12.39 2.13
C ALA A 33 -1.65 13.63 1.47
N ASN A 34 -0.38 13.58 1.05
CA ASN A 34 0.27 14.66 0.32
C ASN A 34 -0.21 14.78 -1.14
N GLN A 35 -0.66 13.68 -1.76
CA GLN A 35 -1.24 13.70 -3.11
C GLN A 35 -2.75 13.98 -3.12
N SER A 36 -3.44 13.67 -2.01
CA SER A 36 -4.88 13.87 -1.88
C SER A 36 -5.20 15.27 -1.40
N SER A 37 -6.06 15.98 -2.11
CA SER A 37 -6.64 17.24 -1.64
C SER A 37 -7.64 17.03 -0.49
N ILE A 38 -8.00 15.78 -0.17
CA ILE A 38 -8.98 15.41 0.87
C ILE A 38 -8.24 14.65 1.98
N PRO A 39 -8.51 14.99 3.26
CA PRO A 39 -7.96 14.25 4.39
C PRO A 39 -8.34 12.77 4.31
N ILE A 40 -7.33 11.91 4.37
CA ILE A 40 -7.49 10.47 4.28
C ILE A 40 -7.77 9.93 5.67
N ASP A 41 -8.89 9.22 5.82
CA ASP A 41 -9.20 8.54 7.06
C ASP A 41 -8.36 7.24 7.19
N PRO A 42 -7.69 7.00 8.33
CA PRO A 42 -6.89 5.80 8.53
C PRO A 42 -7.69 4.50 8.42
N ALA A 43 -8.99 4.51 8.76
CA ALA A 43 -9.86 3.35 8.63
C ALA A 43 -10.17 3.07 7.16
N GLU A 44 -10.48 4.09 6.37
CA GLU A 44 -10.72 3.96 4.93
C GLU A 44 -9.46 3.45 4.21
N PHE A 45 -8.29 4.00 4.55
CA PHE A 45 -7.01 3.52 4.02
C PHE A 45 -6.76 2.05 4.37
N SER A 46 -7.06 1.65 5.61
CA SER A 46 -6.94 0.25 6.02
C SER A 46 -7.89 -0.67 5.25
N ASP A 47 -9.09 -0.22 4.89
CA ASP A 47 -10.06 -0.99 4.12
C ASP A 47 -9.60 -1.19 2.68
N VAL A 48 -9.08 -0.13 2.04
CA VAL A 48 -8.51 -0.22 0.69
C VAL A 48 -7.29 -1.16 0.66
N LEU A 49 -6.42 -1.09 1.67
CA LEU A 49 -5.29 -2.02 1.77
C LEU A 49 -5.74 -3.47 1.95
N LYS A 50 -6.76 -3.73 2.79
CA LYS A 50 -7.31 -5.09 2.93
C LYS A 50 -7.86 -5.63 1.62
N ALA A 51 -8.59 -4.80 0.87
CA ALA A 51 -9.07 -5.18 -0.46
C ALA A 51 -7.92 -5.57 -1.39
N LEU A 52 -6.83 -4.78 -1.42
CA LEU A 52 -5.65 -5.10 -2.22
C LEU A 52 -4.91 -6.38 -1.76
N VAL A 53 -4.96 -6.70 -0.47
CA VAL A 53 -4.42 -7.97 0.07
C VAL A 53 -5.30 -9.15 -0.35
N GLU A 54 -6.62 -9.01 -0.26
CA GLU A 54 -7.59 -10.02 -0.66
C GLU A 54 -7.52 -10.31 -2.17
N GLU A 55 -7.30 -9.28 -2.98
CA GLU A 55 -7.01 -9.39 -4.42
C GLU A 55 -5.63 -9.98 -4.72
N GLY A 56 -4.78 -10.18 -3.70
CA GLY A 56 -3.44 -10.71 -3.88
C GLY A 56 -2.54 -9.78 -4.68
N LEU A 57 -2.66 -8.47 -4.48
CA LEU A 57 -1.83 -7.43 -5.12
C LEU A 57 -0.77 -6.86 -4.16
N ILE A 58 -1.02 -6.94 -2.86
CA ILE A 58 -0.06 -6.51 -1.84
C ILE A 58 -0.03 -7.52 -0.69
N SER A 59 1.03 -7.48 0.10
CA SER A 59 1.13 -8.18 1.38
C SER A 59 1.51 -7.20 2.48
N ILE A 60 0.98 -7.40 3.68
CA ILE A 60 1.28 -6.56 4.84
C ILE A 60 1.98 -7.43 5.86
N SER A 61 3.17 -7.01 6.30
CA SER A 61 3.88 -7.67 7.41
C SER A 61 4.11 -6.69 8.56
N GLY A 62 4.04 -7.20 9.79
CA GLY A 62 4.22 -6.41 11.01
C GLY A 62 2.91 -5.90 11.64
N GLU A 63 3.04 -5.21 12.76
CA GLU A 63 1.91 -4.80 13.60
C GLU A 63 1.85 -3.28 13.79
N ARG A 64 0.62 -2.73 13.80
CA ARG A 64 0.31 -1.30 14.01
C ARG A 64 1.19 -0.38 13.14
N ASP A 65 2.02 0.44 13.75
CA ASP A 65 2.90 1.43 13.11
C ASP A 65 4.15 0.84 12.45
N LYS A 66 4.48 -0.42 12.77
CA LYS A 66 5.60 -1.15 12.16
C LYS A 66 5.18 -1.95 10.93
N ARG A 67 3.94 -1.77 10.47
CA ARG A 67 3.45 -2.42 9.26
C ARG A 67 4.27 -1.97 8.05
N VAL A 68 4.70 -2.95 7.29
CA VAL A 68 5.38 -2.79 6.00
C VAL A 68 4.50 -3.42 4.95
N ILE A 69 4.18 -2.64 3.91
CA ILE A 69 3.44 -3.08 2.75
C ILE A 69 4.42 -3.47 1.65
N PHE A 70 4.28 -4.70 1.18
CA PHE A 70 5.05 -5.26 0.07
C PHE A 70 4.15 -5.34 -1.15
N ARG A 71 4.67 -4.91 -2.29
CA ARG A 71 4.03 -5.16 -3.57
C ARG A 71 4.21 -6.64 -3.89
N THR A 72 3.12 -7.36 -4.10
CA THR A 72 3.23 -8.73 -4.61
C THR A 72 3.32 -8.64 -6.14
N SER A 73 4.55 -8.59 -6.64
CA SER A 73 4.77 -8.83 -8.07
C SER A 73 4.43 -10.29 -8.29
N SER A 74 3.38 -10.58 -9.08
CA SER A 74 2.90 -11.94 -9.32
C SER A 74 4.05 -12.88 -9.70
N LEU A 75 4.48 -13.63 -8.69
CA LEU A 75 5.31 -14.82 -8.72
C LEU A 75 4.86 -15.63 -7.51
N ASN A 76 3.58 -16.05 -7.54
CA ASN A 76 3.12 -17.11 -6.67
C ASN A 76 2.61 -18.29 -7.52
N PRO A 77 3.48 -19.23 -7.88
CA PRO A 77 3.09 -20.61 -8.09
C PRO A 77 3.22 -21.37 -6.76
N ALA A 78 2.13 -21.48 -5.99
CA ALA A 78 2.00 -22.47 -4.92
C ALA A 78 0.52 -22.69 -4.59
#